data_AF-A0A1M6YBE5-F1
#
_entry.id   AF-A0A1M6YBE5-F1
#
_cell.length_a   1.000
_cell.length_b   1.000
_cell.length_c   1.000
_cell.angle_alpha   90.00
_cell.angle_beta   90.00
_cell.angle_gamma   90.00
#
_symmetry.space_group_name_H-M   'P 1'
#
loop_
_entity.id
_entity.type
_entity.pdbx_description
1 polymer ?
#
loop_
_entity_poly.entity_id
_entity_poly.type
_entity_poly.pdbx_seq_one_letter_code
_entity_poly.pdbx_strand_id
1 'polypeptide(L)'
;MSKRTRDESPQKQAMRELMKEYLKNNDVQVKNGTDVNSVMRDMMSVLLEGVLDEELDEELGYSKYDYRNKDTDNSRNGHSSKTIHTSYSDMEVAIPRDRNGDFEPQVIKKYQNTVTQDMEEKIISMYAKGMTTTDIESHMR
;
A
#
# COMPACT_ATOMS: atom_id res chain seq x y z
N MET A 1 29.69 21.15 20.27
CA MET A 1 29.11 21.64 19.01
C MET A 1 27.65 21.20 18.96
N SER A 2 26.70 22.13 18.96
CA SER A 2 25.27 21.81 18.87
C SER A 2 24.98 21.23 17.47
N LYS A 3 24.47 19.99 17.40
CA LYS A 3 24.04 19.40 16.13
C LYS A 3 22.91 20.29 15.61
N ARG A 4 23.12 20.98 14.49
CA ARG A 4 22.04 21.64 13.73
C ARG A 4 21.04 20.56 13.34
N THR A 5 19.98 20.40 14.11
CA THR A 5 18.82 19.63 13.70
C THR A 5 18.19 20.39 12.54
N ARG A 6 17.98 19.73 11.41
CA ARG A 6 17.15 20.28 10.33
C ARG A 6 15.81 20.69 10.95
N ASP A 7 15.30 21.85 10.55
CA ASP A 7 13.95 22.30 10.91
C ASP A 7 12.95 21.35 10.23
N GLU A 8 12.64 20.24 10.89
CA GLU A 8 11.74 19.19 10.42
C GLU A 8 10.39 19.37 11.12
N SER A 9 9.28 19.20 10.39
CA SER A 9 7.95 19.26 10.98
C SER A 9 7.78 18.22 12.11
N PRO A 10 6.93 18.47 13.12
CA PRO A 10 6.71 17.51 14.22
C PRO A 10 6.32 16.11 13.72
N GLN A 11 5.51 16.03 12.67
CA GLN A 11 5.11 14.77 12.03
C GLN A 11 6.32 14.01 11.45
N LYS A 12 7.24 14.72 10.81
CA LYS A 12 8.45 14.11 10.23
C LYS A 12 9.41 13.61 11.29
N GLN A 13 9.48 14.31 12.43
CA GLN A 13 10.27 13.88 13.59
C GLN A 13 9.70 12.60 14.20
N ALA A 14 8.38 12.54 14.41
CA ALA A 14 7.70 11.34 14.91
C ALA A 14 7.89 10.14 13.97
N MET A 15 7.72 10.34 12.65
CA MET A 15 7.94 9.28 11.65
C MET A 15 9.40 8.79 11.65
N ARG A 16 10.37 9.70 11.82
CA ARG A 16 11.79 9.34 11.92
C ARG A 16 12.06 8.46 13.14
N GLU A 17 11.44 8.75 14.27
CA GLU A 17 11.59 7.96 15.49
C GLU A 17 10.98 6.56 15.33
N LEU A 18 9.75 6.49 14.81
CA LEU A 18 9.06 5.24 14.49
C LEU A 18 9.89 4.36 13.55
N MET A 19 10.39 4.93 12.45
CA MET A 19 11.20 4.19 11.47
C MET A 19 12.52 3.71 12.07
N LYS A 20 13.15 4.52 12.94
CA LYS A 20 14.37 4.12 13.63
C LYS A 20 14.12 2.95 14.59
N GLU A 21 12.98 2.95 15.28
CA GLU A 21 12.58 1.86 16.15
C GLU A 21 12.26 0.58 15.35
N TYR A 22 11.49 0.68 14.27
CA TYR A 22 11.16 -0.44 13.38
C TYR A 22 12.42 -1.13 12.83
N LEU A 23 13.37 -0.35 12.31
CA LEU A 23 14.62 -0.89 11.76
C LEU A 23 15.47 -1.59 12.83
N LYS A 24 15.49 -1.04 14.05
CA LYS A 24 16.25 -1.60 15.17
C LYS A 24 15.63 -2.90 15.69
N ASN A 25 14.31 -2.96 15.80
CA ASN A 25 13.59 -4.09 16.39
C ASN A 25 13.49 -5.31 15.46
N ASN A 26 13.54 -5.10 14.14
CA ASN A 26 13.39 -6.16 13.15
C ASN A 26 14.73 -6.61 12.50
N ASP A 27 15.88 -6.20 13.05
CA ASP A 27 17.24 -6.46 12.49
C ASP A 27 17.34 -6.17 10.98
N VAL A 28 16.63 -5.14 10.52
CA VAL A 28 16.60 -4.79 9.09
C VAL A 28 17.87 -4.05 8.75
N GLN A 29 18.86 -4.77 8.23
CA GLN A 29 20.10 -4.19 7.76
C GLN A 29 19.92 -3.66 6.34
N VAL A 30 19.54 -2.39 6.23
CA VAL A 30 19.51 -1.69 4.94
C VAL A 30 20.94 -1.43 4.48
N LYS A 31 21.45 -2.25 3.55
CA LYS A 31 22.83 -2.15 3.03
C LYS A 31 22.87 -1.49 1.66
N ASN A 32 21.80 -1.61 0.88
CA ASN A 32 21.72 -1.09 -0.49
C ASN A 32 20.30 -0.57 -0.82
N GLY A 33 20.13 -0.01 -2.04
CA GLY A 33 18.85 0.53 -2.50
C GLY A 33 17.74 -0.53 -2.65
N THR A 34 18.08 -1.79 -2.91
CA THR A 34 17.11 -2.89 -2.95
C THR A 34 16.51 -3.19 -1.58
N ASP A 35 17.32 -3.10 -0.53
CA ASP A 35 16.85 -3.25 0.86
C ASP A 35 15.96 -2.07 1.29
N VAL A 36 16.15 -0.88 0.70
CA VAL A 36 15.24 0.25 0.90
C VAL A 36 13.89 -0.03 0.23
N ASN A 37 13.92 -0.60 -0.99
CA ASN A 37 12.70 -0.90 -1.73
C ASN A 37 11.83 -1.95 -1.02
N SER A 38 12.43 -2.96 -0.38
CA SER A 38 11.66 -3.94 0.40
C SER A 38 10.97 -3.32 1.61
N VAL A 39 11.67 -2.45 2.36
CA VAL A 39 11.07 -1.73 3.49
C VAL A 39 9.95 -0.80 3.03
N MET A 40 10.15 -0.08 1.92
CA MET A 40 9.10 0.77 1.35
C MET A 40 7.88 -0.04 0.92
N ARG A 41 8.10 -1.22 0.34
CA ARG A 41 7.02 -2.13 -0.05
C ARG A 41 6.22 -2.59 1.16
N ASP A 42 6.88 -3.09 2.19
CA ASP A 42 6.19 -3.61 3.38
C ASP A 42 5.43 -2.48 4.11
N MET A 43 6.03 -1.28 4.21
CA MET A 43 5.37 -0.10 4.77
C MET A 43 4.13 0.30 3.97
N MET A 44 4.22 0.25 2.64
CA MET A 44 3.11 0.60 1.77
C MET A 44 1.98 -0.44 1.83
N SER A 45 2.30 -1.73 2.00
CA SER A 45 1.30 -2.77 2.25
C SER A 45 0.49 -2.45 3.49
N VAL A 46 1.15 -2.23 4.63
CA VAL A 46 0.50 -1.91 5.91
C VAL A 46 -0.35 -0.64 5.80
N LEU A 47 0.14 0.39 5.10
CA LEU A 47 -0.61 1.63 4.89
C LEU A 47 -1.87 1.40 4.05
N LEU A 48 -1.78 0.64 2.97
CA LEU A 48 -2.92 0.33 2.12
C LEU A 48 -3.96 -0.53 2.85
N GLU A 49 -3.52 -1.55 3.59
CA GLU A 49 -4.42 -2.38 4.41
C GLU A 49 -5.15 -1.54 5.45
N GLY A 50 -4.45 -0.63 6.14
CA GLY A 50 -5.04 0.26 7.14
C GLY A 50 -6.08 1.21 6.54
N VAL A 51 -5.77 1.83 5.40
CA VAL A 51 -6.71 2.72 4.69
C VAL A 51 -7.94 1.95 4.20
N LEU A 52 -7.77 0.74 3.67
CA LEU A 52 -8.89 -0.08 3.22
C LEU A 52 -9.77 -0.56 4.37
N ASP A 53 -9.17 -0.88 5.53
CA ASP A 53 -9.93 -1.23 6.72
C ASP A 53 -10.74 -0.04 7.24
N GLU A 54 -10.20 1.18 7.16
CA GLU A 54 -10.90 2.43 7.48
C GLU A 54 -12.03 2.72 6.49
N GLU A 55 -11.81 2.56 5.18
CA GLU A 55 -12.88 2.66 4.17
C GLU A 55 -14.04 1.70 4.48
N LEU A 56 -13.74 0.46 4.90
CA LEU A 56 -14.78 -0.50 5.26
C LEU A 56 -15.48 -0.14 6.58
N ASP A 57 -14.79 0.49 7.53
CA ASP A 57 -15.41 1.00 8.75
C ASP A 57 -16.41 2.13 8.42
N GLU A 58 -16.06 3.02 7.49
CA GLU A 58 -16.96 4.08 7.01
C GLU A 58 -18.18 3.51 6.28
N GLU A 59 -17.99 2.55 5.38
CA GLU A 59 -19.09 1.92 4.63
C GLU A 59 -20.05 1.16 5.55
N LEU A 60 -19.52 0.43 6.53
CA LEU A 60 -20.34 -0.33 7.47
C LEU A 60 -20.91 0.53 8.61
N GLY A 61 -20.34 1.71 8.85
CA GLY A 61 -20.73 2.62 9.92
C GLY A 61 -20.32 2.16 11.33
N TYR A 62 -19.42 1.17 11.45
CA TYR A 62 -18.94 0.68 12.74
C TYR A 62 -17.54 0.07 12.63
N SER A 63 -16.78 0.16 13.72
CA SER A 63 -15.39 -0.32 13.78
C SER A 63 -15.27 -1.84 13.95
N LYS A 64 -14.11 -2.40 13.62
CA LYS A 64 -13.82 -3.82 13.87
C LYS A 64 -14.11 -4.23 15.32
N TYR A 65 -14.95 -5.24 15.48
CA TYR A 65 -15.46 -5.80 16.75
C TYR A 65 -16.53 -4.99 17.50
N ASP A 66 -16.97 -3.84 16.98
CA ASP A 66 -18.11 -3.09 17.54
C ASP A 66 -19.46 -3.56 16.96
N TYR A 67 -19.75 -4.85 17.09
CA TYR A 67 -20.96 -5.47 16.51
C TYR A 67 -22.26 -5.10 17.23
N ARG A 68 -22.19 -4.41 18.37
CA ARG A 68 -23.35 -4.07 19.21
C ARG A 68 -23.97 -2.72 18.83
N ASN A 69 -23.19 -1.85 18.21
CA ASN A 69 -23.60 -0.53 17.75
C ASN A 69 -23.57 -0.47 16.21
N LYS A 70 -24.25 -1.42 15.56
CA LYS A 70 -24.40 -1.41 14.11
C LYS A 70 -25.84 -1.09 13.73
N ASP A 71 -25.99 -0.15 12.81
CA ASP A 71 -27.27 0.19 12.18
C ASP A 71 -27.46 -0.54 10.84
N THR A 72 -26.64 -1.56 10.55
CA THR A 72 -26.64 -2.30 9.27
C THR A 72 -26.79 -3.80 9.48
N ASP A 73 -27.46 -4.46 8.52
CA ASP A 73 -27.55 -5.94 8.46
C ASP A 73 -26.27 -6.56 7.90
N ASN A 74 -25.40 -5.76 7.28
CA ASN A 74 -24.13 -6.20 6.75
C ASN A 74 -23.11 -6.47 7.88
N SER A 75 -22.03 -7.15 7.54
CA SER A 75 -20.93 -7.43 8.48
C SER A 75 -19.61 -7.67 7.77
N ARG A 76 -18.50 -7.53 8.50
CA ARG A 76 -17.17 -7.91 8.00
C ARG A 76 -17.09 -9.42 7.76
N ASN A 77 -16.41 -9.83 6.69
CA ASN A 77 -16.24 -11.23 6.27
C ASN A 77 -14.77 -11.57 5.97
N GLY A 78 -13.88 -11.10 6.85
CA GLY A 78 -12.44 -11.31 6.73
C GLY A 78 -11.83 -10.52 5.57
N HIS A 79 -10.76 -11.08 5.00
CA HIS A 79 -9.94 -10.44 3.98
C HIS A 79 -9.69 -11.40 2.81
N SER A 80 -9.50 -10.85 1.62
CA SER A 80 -8.97 -11.56 0.45
C SER A 80 -7.59 -11.06 0.10
N SER A 81 -6.66 -11.95 -0.26
CA SER A 81 -5.36 -11.54 -0.77
C SER A 81 -5.47 -10.97 -2.18
N LYS A 82 -4.74 -9.88 -2.43
CA LYS A 82 -4.54 -9.29 -3.75
C LYS A 82 -3.05 -9.00 -3.94
N THR A 83 -2.50 -9.41 -5.08
CA THR A 83 -1.16 -9.02 -5.51
C THR A 83 -1.22 -7.71 -6.26
N ILE A 84 -0.49 -6.72 -5.76
CA ILE A 84 -0.34 -5.39 -6.35
C ILE A 84 1.04 -5.28 -6.98
N HIS A 85 1.06 -4.89 -8.24
CA HIS A 85 2.26 -4.56 -8.99
C HIS A 85 2.66 -3.12 -8.71
N THR A 86 3.88 -2.94 -8.21
CA THR A 86 4.47 -1.62 -7.98
C THR A 86 5.83 -1.54 -8.66
N SER A 87 6.36 -0.32 -8.82
CA SER A 87 7.71 -0.10 -9.34
C SER A 87 8.82 -0.69 -8.46
N TYR A 88 8.51 -1.01 -7.21
CA TYR A 88 9.46 -1.57 -6.24
C TYR A 88 9.47 -3.10 -6.19
N SER A 89 8.56 -3.77 -6.91
CA SER A 89 8.25 -5.22 -6.95
C SER A 89 6.78 -5.48 -6.57
N ASP A 90 6.35 -6.72 -6.73
CA ASP A 90 5.04 -7.21 -6.36
C ASP A 90 4.89 -7.23 -4.84
N MET A 91 3.70 -6.86 -4.40
CA MET A 91 3.32 -6.75 -3.00
C MET A 91 2.00 -7.48 -2.78
N GLU A 92 1.92 -8.27 -1.71
CA GLU A 92 0.66 -8.86 -1.27
C GLU A 92 -0.02 -7.93 -0.27
N VAL A 93 -1.33 -7.72 -0.46
CA VAL A 93 -2.17 -6.86 0.38
C VAL A 93 -3.45 -7.61 0.73
N ALA A 94 -3.84 -7.58 1.99
CA ALA A 94 -5.10 -8.11 2.49
C ALA A 94 -6.24 -7.08 2.30
N ILE A 95 -7.12 -7.33 1.33
CA ILE A 95 -8.28 -6.47 1.05
C ILE A 95 -9.44 -6.90 1.96
N PRO A 96 -10.00 -6.00 2.79
CA PRO A 96 -11.11 -6.34 3.66
C PRO A 96 -12.40 -6.54 2.85
N ARG A 97 -13.29 -7.38 3.37
CA ARG A 97 -14.54 -7.76 2.70
C ARG A 97 -15.72 -7.64 3.63
N ASP A 98 -16.85 -7.29 3.06
CA ASP A 98 -18.15 -7.38 3.72
C ASP A 98 -18.84 -8.73 3.39
N ARG A 99 -19.92 -9.03 4.11
CA ARG A 99 -20.66 -10.28 4.04
C ARG A 99 -21.56 -10.33 2.81
N ASN A 100 -22.15 -9.19 2.46
CA ASN A 100 -23.07 -9.08 1.33
C ASN A 100 -22.34 -8.95 -0.01
N GLY A 101 -21.09 -8.46 0.00
CA GLY A 101 -20.28 -8.22 -1.20
C GLY A 101 -20.51 -6.85 -1.83
N ASP A 102 -21.19 -5.96 -1.10
CA ASP A 102 -21.60 -4.63 -1.55
C ASP A 102 -20.44 -3.62 -1.47
N PHE A 103 -19.41 -3.90 -0.65
CA PHE A 103 -18.28 -3.00 -0.48
C PHE A 103 -17.50 -2.79 -1.77
N GLU A 104 -17.30 -1.53 -2.18
CA GLU A 104 -16.49 -1.12 -3.33
C GLU A 104 -15.36 -0.19 -2.88
N PRO A 105 -14.14 -0.72 -2.64
CA PRO A 105 -13.02 0.09 -2.21
C PRO A 105 -12.64 1.14 -3.26
N GLN A 106 -12.32 2.36 -2.80
CA GLN A 106 -12.05 3.50 -3.68
C GLN A 106 -10.56 3.69 -3.93
N VAL A 107 -9.73 3.48 -2.91
CA VAL A 107 -8.27 3.60 -3.02
C VAL A 107 -7.68 2.53 -3.95
N ILE A 108 -8.13 1.27 -3.83
CA ILE A 108 -7.76 0.18 -4.75
C ILE A 108 -9.04 -0.48 -5.26
N LYS A 109 -9.46 -0.10 -6.47
CA LYS A 109 -10.70 -0.60 -7.06
C LYS A 109 -10.69 -2.11 -7.25
N LYS A 110 -11.88 -2.69 -7.34
CA LYS A 110 -12.05 -4.11 -7.73
C LYS A 110 -11.32 -4.37 -9.06
N TYR A 111 -10.58 -5.47 -9.12
CA TYR A 111 -9.75 -5.89 -10.27
C TYR A 111 -8.57 -4.97 -10.66
N GLN A 112 -8.39 -3.84 -9.99
CA GLN A 112 -7.19 -3.02 -10.14
C GLN A 112 -6.03 -3.67 -9.36
N ASN A 113 -4.93 -3.93 -10.06
CA ASN A 113 -3.72 -4.55 -9.52
C ASN A 113 -2.49 -3.62 -9.56
N THR A 114 -2.64 -2.38 -10.01
CA THR A 114 -1.58 -1.36 -10.04
C THR A 114 -2.01 -0.17 -9.19
N VAL A 115 -1.17 0.29 -8.26
CA VAL A 115 -1.50 1.45 -7.42
C VAL A 115 -1.14 2.77 -8.10
N THR A 116 -0.09 2.78 -8.92
CA THR A 116 0.37 3.99 -9.63
C THR A 116 0.16 3.85 -11.14
N GLN A 117 -0.21 4.95 -11.79
CA GLN A 117 -0.31 5.03 -13.26
C GLN A 117 1.06 5.09 -13.96
N ASP A 118 2.16 5.22 -13.20
CA ASP A 118 3.53 5.35 -13.74
C ASP A 118 3.92 4.17 -14.66
N MET A 119 3.49 2.95 -14.36
CA MET A 119 3.75 1.80 -15.23
C MET A 119 3.01 1.92 -16.57
N GLU A 120 1.75 2.34 -16.55
CA GLU A 120 0.93 2.51 -17.76
C GLU A 120 1.51 3.62 -18.64
N GLU A 121 1.88 4.75 -18.04
CA GLU A 121 2.54 5.86 -18.74
C GLU A 121 3.86 5.44 -19.37
N LYS A 122 4.68 4.65 -18.66
CA LYS A 122 5.93 4.09 -19.22
C LYS A 122 5.65 3.18 -20.40
N ILE A 123 4.69 2.26 -20.31
CA ILE A 123 4.29 1.38 -21.41
C ILE A 123 3.87 2.20 -22.64
N ILE A 124 3.00 3.18 -22.45
CA ILE A 124 2.53 4.07 -23.53
C ILE A 124 3.71 4.83 -24.14
N SER A 125 4.62 5.35 -23.31
CA SER A 125 5.80 6.08 -23.79
C SER A 125 6.76 5.20 -24.61
N MET A 126 6.92 3.92 -24.25
CA MET A 126 7.78 2.99 -24.96
C MET A 126 7.16 2.57 -26.30
N TYR A 127 5.86 2.31 -26.30
CA TYR A 127 5.11 2.04 -27.51
C TYR A 127 5.17 3.23 -28.47
N ALA A 128 4.98 4.45 -27.97
CA ALA A 128 5.09 5.68 -28.75
C ALA A 128 6.50 5.90 -29.33
N LYS A 129 7.55 5.38 -28.67
CA LYS A 129 8.94 5.39 -29.17
C LYS A 129 9.23 4.27 -30.17
N GLY A 130 8.24 3.45 -30.53
CA GLY A 130 8.36 2.40 -31.54
C GLY A 130 8.95 1.09 -31.02
N MET A 131 8.99 0.87 -29.70
CA MET A 131 9.36 -0.44 -29.15
C MET A 131 8.24 -1.45 -29.43
N THR A 132 8.62 -2.68 -29.76
CA THR A 132 7.62 -3.75 -29.96
C THR A 132 7.03 -4.16 -28.63
N THR A 133 5.83 -4.75 -28.64
CA THR A 133 5.18 -5.26 -27.42
C THR A 133 6.04 -6.31 -26.70
N THR A 134 6.83 -7.09 -27.45
CA THR A 134 7.77 -8.07 -26.90
C THR A 134 8.96 -7.40 -26.22
N ASP A 135 9.51 -6.32 -26.80
CA ASP A 135 10.59 -5.56 -26.19
C ASP A 135 10.11 -4.87 -24.91
N ILE A 136 8.88 -4.33 -24.92
CA ILE A 136 8.27 -3.70 -23.75
C ILE A 136 8.04 -4.73 -22.64
N GLU A 137 7.51 -5.92 -22.96
CA GLU A 137 7.35 -7.00 -21.98
C GLU A 137 8.71 -7.38 -21.36
N SER A 138 9.74 -7.54 -22.19
CA SER A 138 11.09 -7.87 -21.71
C SER A 138 11.70 -6.76 -20.85
N HIS A 139 11.32 -5.50 -21.06
CA HIS A 139 11.78 -4.38 -20.24
C HIS A 139 11.03 -4.24 -18.92
N MET A 140 9.79 -4.75 -18.86
CA MET A 140 8.92 -4.66 -17.69
C MET A 140 9.01 -5.86 -16.74
N ARG A 141 9.61 -6.97 -17.18
CA ARG A 141 10.00 -8.10 -16.32
C ARG A 141 11.22 -7.76 -15.47
#